data_AF-A0A831RUZ8-F1
#
_entry.id   AF-A0A831RUZ8-F1
#
_cell.length_a   1.000
_cell.length_b   1.000
_cell.length_c   1.000
_cell.angle_alpha   90.00
_cell.angle_beta   90.00
_cell.angle_gamma   90.00
#
_symmetry.space_group_name_H-M   'P 1'
#
loop_
_entity.id
_entity.type
_entity.pdbx_description
1 polymer ?
#
loop_
_entity_poly.entity_id
_entity_poly.type
_entity_poly.pdbx_seq_one_letter_code
_entity_poly.pdbx_strand_id
1 'polypeptide(L)' 'MQPEQGTDQYLTFCLAGEEYGVNILKVQEIRGWSEVTPMPNTPDCVLGVINLRGTVVPIIELRSHFG' A
#
# COMPACT_ATOMS: atom_id res chain seq x y z
N MET A 1 34.85 -9.72 -11.27
CA MET A 1 33.45 -9.60 -11.71
C MET A 1 32.87 -8.39 -11.03
N GLN A 2 32.48 -7.36 -11.79
CA GLN A 2 31.78 -6.20 -11.26
C GLN A 2 30.43 -6.67 -10.70
N PRO A 3 29.93 -6.14 -9.57
CA PRO A 3 28.58 -6.44 -9.16
C PRO A 3 27.64 -5.92 -10.25
N GLU A 4 26.80 -6.80 -10.77
CA GLU A 4 25.70 -6.40 -11.64
C GLU A 4 24.82 -5.45 -10.83
N GLN A 5 24.79 -4.17 -11.20
CA GLN A 5 23.90 -3.18 -10.61
C GLN A 5 22.48 -3.63 -10.97
N GLY A 6 21.84 -4.38 -10.08
CA GLY A 6 20.49 -4.90 -10.30
C GLY A 6 19.55 -3.72 -10.58
N THR A 7 18.80 -3.79 -11.68
CA THR A 7 17.82 -2.75 -12.01
C THR A 7 16.79 -2.70 -10.88
N ASP A 8 16.74 -1.60 -10.14
CA ASP A 8 15.72 -1.41 -9.11
C ASP A 8 14.35 -1.37 -9.78
N GLN A 9 13.48 -2.32 -9.43
CA GLN A 9 12.14 -2.46 -9.97
C GLN A 9 11.11 -1.90 -9.00
N TYR A 10 10.15 -1.14 -9.54
CA TYR A 10 9.10 -0.49 -8.77
C TYR A 10 7.73 -0.77 -9.39
N LEU A 11 6.73 -0.94 -8.53
CA LEU A 11 5.33 -0.82 -8.92
C LEU A 11 4.95 0.67 -8.84
N THR A 12 4.48 1.23 -9.95
CA THR A 12 3.98 2.61 -9.98
C THR A 12 2.46 2.66 -9.84
N PHE A 13 1.97 3.74 -9.23
CA PHE A 13 0.54 4.03 -9.09
C PHE A 13 0.30 5.54 -9.03
N CYS A 14 -0.86 5.99 -9.48
CA CYS A 14 -1.24 7.39 -9.42
C CYS A 14 -2.07 7.68 -8.17
N LEU A 15 -1.74 8.78 -7.48
CA LEU A 15 -2.49 9.29 -6.34
C LEU A 15 -2.66 10.80 -6.49
N ALA A 16 -3.92 11.27 -6.50
CA ALA A 16 -4.26 12.70 -6.60
C ALA A 16 -3.61 13.46 -7.80
N GLY A 17 -3.26 12.75 -8.88
CA GLY A 17 -2.64 13.33 -10.07
C GLY A 17 -1.11 13.19 -10.13
N GLU A 18 -0.49 12.71 -9.05
CA GLU A 18 0.95 12.47 -8.96
C GLU A 18 1.27 10.97 -9.08
N GLU A 19 2.44 10.64 -9.63
CA GLU A 19 2.93 9.26 -9.75
C GLU A 19 3.84 8.89 -8.59
N TYR A 20 3.54 7.77 -7.93
CA TYR A 20 4.32 7.22 -6.82
C TYR A 20 4.84 5.83 -7.18
N GLY A 21 5.91 5.41 -6.50
CA GLY A 21 6.53 4.11 -6.69
C GLY A 21 6.83 3.40 -5.38
N VAL A 22 6.57 2.09 -5.33
CA VAL A 22 7.02 1.21 -4.24
C VAL A 22 7.92 0.13 -4.81
N ASN A 23 9.01 -0.19 -4.11
CA ASN A 23 9.93 -1.26 -4.53
C ASN A 23 9.12 -2.56 -4.71
N ILE A 24 9.25 -3.21 -5.86
CA ILE A 24 8.39 -4.34 -6.23
C ILE A 24 8.53 -5.52 -5.25
N LEU A 25 9.71 -5.69 -4.63
CA LEU A 25 9.96 -6.77 -3.69
C LEU A 25 9.25 -6.55 -2.34
N LYS A 26 8.71 -5.36 -2.09
CA LYS A 26 7.86 -5.05 -0.92
C LYS A 26 6.37 -5.26 -1.19
N VAL A 27 5.97 -5.46 -2.45
CA VAL A 27 4.57 -5.64 -2.81
C VAL A 27 4.18 -7.10 -2.62
N GLN A 28 3.21 -7.36 -1.73
CA GLN A 28 2.72 -8.73 -1.50
C GLN A 28 1.62 -9.11 -2.51
N GLU A 29 0.70 -8.20 -2.79
CA GLU A 29 -0.39 -8.39 -3.74
C GLU A 29 -0.98 -7.06 -4.20
N ILE A 30 -1.62 -7.08 -5.37
CA ILE A 30 -2.43 -5.97 -5.90
C ILE A 30 -3.89 -6.44 -5.92
N ARG A 31 -4.77 -5.67 -5.31
CA ARG A 31 -6.18 -6.02 -5.15
C ARG A 31 -7.06 -4.82 -5.51
N GLY A 32 -8.26 -5.12 -6.00
CA GLY A 32 -9.32 -4.12 -6.09
C GLY A 32 -9.86 -3.77 -4.69
N TRP A 33 -10.57 -2.65 -4.61
CA TRP A 33 -11.22 -2.20 -3.39
C TRP A 33 -12.20 -3.24 -2.83
N SER A 34 -12.25 -3.35 -1.51
CA SER A 34 -13.22 -4.15 -0.76
C SER A 34 -13.73 -3.36 0.44
N GLU A 35 -14.89 -3.73 0.98
CA GLU A 35 -15.38 -3.11 2.21
C GLU A 35 -14.36 -3.28 3.35
N VAL A 36 -14.15 -2.19 4.08
CA VAL A 36 -13.22 -2.11 5.21
C VAL A 36 -14.02 -2.13 6.49
N THR A 37 -13.61 -2.96 7.45
CA THR A 37 -14.20 -2.96 8.79
C THR A 37 -13.60 -1.81 9.59
N PRO A 38 -14.39 -0.80 10.00
CA PRO A 38 -13.88 0.36 10.73
C PRO A 38 -13.36 -0.07 12.11
N MET A 39 -12.29 0.58 12.57
CA MET A 39 -11.68 0.30 13.87
C MET A 39 -11.74 1.53 14.78
N PRO A 40 -12.25 1.43 16.02
CA PRO A 40 -12.31 2.57 16.92
C PRO A 40 -10.91 2.97 17.42
N ASN A 41 -10.74 4.24 17.76
CA ASN A 41 -9.52 4.81 18.33
C ASN A 41 -8.26 4.66 17.45
N THR A 42 -8.42 4.67 16.12
CA THR A 42 -7.29 4.69 15.18
C THR A 42 -6.94 6.11 14.72
N PRO A 43 -5.70 6.36 14.27
CA PRO A 43 -5.34 7.61 13.60
C PRO A 43 -6.23 7.88 12.38
N ASP A 44 -6.42 9.15 12.02
CA ASP A 44 -7.30 9.59 10.93
C ASP A 44 -6.91 9.02 9.55
N CYS A 45 -5.64 8.63 9.36
CA CYS A 45 -5.18 7.99 8.13
C CYS A 45 -5.56 6.52 8.02
N VAL A 46 -6.09 5.89 9.08
CA VAL A 46 -6.49 4.48 9.09
C VAL A 46 -7.98 4.38 8.80
N LEU A 47 -8.34 3.77 7.67
CA LEU A 47 -9.74 3.52 7.32
C LEU A 47 -10.35 2.39 8.14
N GLY A 48 -9.51 1.46 8.61
CA GLY A 48 -9.90 0.29 9.38
C GLY A 48 -9.04 -0.92 9.01
N VAL A 49 -9.66 -2.10 8.98
CA VAL A 49 -8.99 -3.37 8.69
C VAL A 49 -9.75 -4.20 7.67
N ILE A 50 -9.02 -5.07 6.97
CA ILE A 50 -9.60 -6.15 6.16
C ILE A 50 -9.09 -7.50 6.65
N ASN A 51 -9.86 -8.56 6.39
CA ASN A 51 -9.38 -9.92 6.54
C ASN A 51 -8.79 -10.40 5.21
N LEU A 52 -7.47 -10.53 5.17
CA LEU A 52 -6.75 -11.10 4.06
C LEU A 52 -6.34 -12.54 4.36
N ARG A 53 -7.11 -13.51 3.84
CA ARG A 53 -6.84 -14.95 3.98
C ARG A 53 -6.62 -15.40 5.44
N GLY A 54 -7.39 -14.83 6.37
CA GLY A 54 -7.25 -15.08 7.80
C GLY A 54 -6.33 -14.12 8.54
N THR A 55 -5.57 -13.28 7.84
CA THR A 55 -4.71 -12.24 8.42
C THR A 55 -5.45 -10.91 8.46
N VAL A 56 -5.47 -10.26 9.63
CA VAL A 56 -6.03 -8.91 9.77
C VAL A 56 -4.98 -7.90 9.30
N VAL A 57 -5.31 -7.14 8.26
CA VAL A 57 -4.41 -6.16 7.64
C VAL A 57 -5.02 -4.76 7.74
N PRO A 58 -4.30 -3.77 8.28
CA PRO A 58 -4.79 -2.39 8.33
C PRO A 58 -4.82 -1.75 6.94
N ILE A 59 -5.85 -0.94 6.69
CA ILE A 59 -5.98 -0.15 5.46
C ILE A 59 -5.70 1.31 5.80
N ILE A 60 -4.71 1.88 5.10
CA ILE A 60 -4.27 3.27 5.23
C ILE A 60 -4.76 4.06 4.03
N GLU A 61 -5.42 5.19 4.27
CA GLU A 61 -5.79 6.14 3.23
C GLU A 61 -4.56 6.95 2.82
N LEU A 62 -4.01 6.61 1.66
CA LEU A 62 -2.77 7.22 1.18
C LEU A 62 -2.95 8.70 0.83
N ARG A 63 -4.16 9.12 0.40
CA ARG A 63 -4.42 10.53 0.11
C ARG A 63 -4.28 11.39 1.35
N SER A 64 -4.86 10.95 2.48
CA SER A 64 -4.74 11.67 3.76
C SER A 64 -3.34 11.59 4.36
N HIS A 65 -2.52 10.63 3.92
CA HIS A 65 -1.17 10.43 4.43
C HIS A 65 -0.10 11.22 3.66
N PHE A 66 -0.27 11.40 2.35
CA PHE A 66 0.71 12.05 1.46
C PHE A 66 0.24 13.35 0.80
N GLY A 67 -1.07 13.63 0.81
CA GLY A 67 -1.69 14.80 0.19
C GLY A 67 -2.05 15.90 1.17
#